data_AF-A0A0C2IGH5-F1
#
_entry.id   AF-A0A0C2IGH5-F1
#
_cell.length_a   1.000
_cell.length_b   1.000
_cell.length_c   1.000
_cell.angle_alpha   90.00
_cell.angle_beta   90.00
_cell.angle_gamma   90.00
#
_symmetry.space_group_name_H-M   'P 1'
#
loop_
_entity.id
_entity.type
_entity.pdbx_description
1 polymer ?
#
loop_
_entity_poly.entity_id
_entity_poly.type
_entity_poly.pdbx_seq_one_letter_code
_entity_poly.pdbx_strand_id
1 'polypeptide(L)'
;MVADKGRLWFGKRDSQDLEARQRFGVQVEQALAGGLVEWTQCPEGWLAVVILLDQLPRMIFRGTPKAFSGDARAQALVAQGIAADFDRRLSAMQRVFIYLVLEHCENLAVQNEAVSRYAALQREQPEVDRAVFADHLDYAERHHRIIARFGRFPHRNALLGRESTAEEVAFLREPGSGF
;
A
#
# COMPACT_ATOMS: atom_id res chain seq x y z
N MET A 1 -19.39 9.65 5.13
CA MET A 1 -19.48 8.18 4.90
C MET A 1 -18.10 7.59 4.69
N VAL A 2 -17.95 6.25 4.76
CA VAL A 2 -16.70 5.55 4.40
C VAL A 2 -16.22 5.95 3.00
N ALA A 3 -17.17 6.15 2.07
CA ALA A 3 -16.93 6.65 0.72
C ALA A 3 -16.21 8.03 0.65
N ASP A 4 -16.52 8.96 1.56
CA ASP A 4 -15.88 10.29 1.58
C ASP A 4 -14.41 10.19 2.00
N LYS A 5 -14.08 9.22 2.86
CA LYS A 5 -12.70 8.96 3.28
C LYS A 5 -11.89 8.30 2.18
N GLY A 6 -12.45 7.34 1.42
CA GLY A 6 -11.74 6.67 0.31
C GLY A 6 -11.20 7.64 -0.74
N ARG A 7 -12.01 8.65 -1.16
CA ARG A 7 -11.58 9.66 -2.15
C ARG A 7 -10.45 10.57 -1.68
N LEU A 8 -10.27 10.74 -0.37
CA LEU A 8 -9.23 11.59 0.21
C LEU A 8 -7.83 10.97 0.11
N TRP A 9 -7.73 9.64 0.13
CA TRP A 9 -6.45 8.92 0.21
C TRP A 9 -5.93 8.44 -1.14
N PHE A 10 -6.81 8.09 -2.08
CA PHE A 10 -6.42 7.47 -3.36
C PHE A 10 -6.54 8.41 -4.58
N GLY A 11 -6.95 9.67 -4.38
CA GLY A 11 -7.01 10.68 -5.43
C GLY A 11 -5.68 11.44 -5.54
N LYS A 12 -5.09 11.49 -6.75
CA LYS A 12 -3.90 12.33 -7.00
C LYS A 12 -4.29 13.80 -7.01
N ARG A 13 -3.86 14.56 -6.01
CA ARG A 13 -3.98 16.03 -5.96
C ARG A 13 -2.69 16.64 -5.42
N ASP A 14 -2.04 17.48 -6.21
CA ASP A 14 -0.76 18.10 -5.87
C ASP A 14 -0.81 18.91 -4.56
N SER A 15 -1.98 19.46 -4.21
CA SER A 15 -2.20 20.14 -2.93
C SER A 15 -2.10 19.21 -1.72
N GLN A 16 -2.50 17.95 -1.86
CA GLN A 16 -2.41 16.94 -0.80
C GLN A 16 -0.97 16.43 -0.62
N ASP A 17 -0.19 16.34 -1.70
CA ASP A 17 1.22 15.93 -1.64
C ASP A 17 2.06 16.99 -0.88
N LEU A 18 1.81 18.28 -1.10
CA LEU A 18 2.48 19.36 -0.36
C LEU A 18 2.09 19.38 1.12
N GLU A 19 0.80 19.23 1.43
CA GLU A 19 0.32 19.17 2.81
C GLU A 19 0.90 17.98 3.56
N ALA A 20 0.94 16.80 2.92
CA ALA A 20 1.54 15.60 3.47
C ALA A 20 3.02 15.83 3.83
N ARG A 21 3.77 16.47 2.93
CA ARG A 21 5.18 16.80 3.18
C ARG A 21 5.36 17.78 4.33
N GLN A 22 4.54 18.83 4.40
CA GLN A 22 4.64 19.85 5.45
C GLN A 22 4.29 19.28 6.83
N ARG A 23 3.26 18.43 6.91
CA ARG A 23 2.76 17.89 8.19
C ARG A 23 3.54 16.69 8.68
N PHE A 24 3.99 15.81 7.79
CA PHE A 24 4.52 14.49 8.14
C PHE A 24 5.92 14.22 7.61
N GLY A 25 6.54 15.15 6.87
CA GLY A 25 7.86 14.94 6.26
C GLY A 25 8.95 14.56 7.28
N VAL A 26 8.94 15.17 8.46
CA VAL A 26 9.90 14.84 9.53
C VAL A 26 9.70 13.40 10.02
N GLN A 27 8.46 13.00 10.29
CA GLN A 27 8.13 11.66 10.77
C GLN A 27 8.40 10.60 9.71
N VAL A 28 8.18 10.93 8.43
CA VAL A 28 8.52 10.04 7.30
C VAL A 28 10.02 9.80 7.28
N GLU A 29 10.85 10.84 7.34
CA GLU A 29 12.30 10.66 7.37
C GLU A 29 12.75 9.88 8.62
N GLN A 30 12.16 10.13 9.79
CA GLN A 30 12.42 9.36 11.01
C GLN A 30 12.06 7.87 10.86
N ALA A 31 10.89 7.57 10.26
CA ALA A 31 10.48 6.21 10.00
C ALA A 31 11.41 5.54 8.96
N LEU A 32 11.77 6.22 7.87
CA LEU A 32 12.68 5.68 6.87
C LEU A 32 14.08 5.41 7.47
N ALA A 33 14.52 6.20 8.46
CA ALA A 33 15.77 6.00 9.19
C ALA A 33 15.72 4.90 10.27
N GLY A 34 14.59 4.19 10.43
CA GLY A 34 14.46 3.10 11.41
C GLY A 34 13.92 3.52 12.79
N GLY A 35 13.55 4.80 12.98
CA GLY A 35 12.97 5.32 14.23
C GLY A 35 11.50 4.93 14.46
N LEU A 36 10.88 5.51 15.49
CA LEU A 36 9.48 5.29 15.90
C LEU A 36 9.17 3.83 16.29
N VAL A 37 10.16 3.08 16.79
CA VAL A 37 10.00 1.67 17.17
C VAL A 37 8.99 1.54 18.32
N GLU A 38 8.99 2.48 19.25
CA GLU A 38 8.10 2.53 20.39
C GLU A 38 6.62 2.71 20.00
N TRP A 39 6.33 3.29 18.83
CA TRP A 39 4.97 3.41 18.32
C TRP A 39 4.41 2.05 17.88
N THR A 40 5.27 1.11 17.49
CA THR A 40 4.84 -0.20 16.99
C THR A 40 4.32 -1.15 18.07
N GLN A 41 4.28 -0.71 19.33
CA GLN A 41 3.84 -1.51 20.48
C GLN A 41 2.31 -1.58 20.65
N CYS A 42 1.55 -0.82 19.87
CA CYS A 42 0.08 -0.88 19.84
C CYS A 42 -0.47 -0.80 18.40
N PRO A 43 -1.72 -1.25 18.13
CA PRO A 43 -2.27 -1.30 16.78
C PRO A 43 -2.28 0.06 16.06
N GLU A 44 -2.67 1.13 16.74
CA GLU A 44 -2.81 2.46 16.14
C GLU A 44 -1.45 3.08 15.81
N GLY A 45 -0.47 2.93 16.72
CA GLY A 45 0.89 3.41 16.49
C GLY A 45 1.62 2.58 15.42
N TRP A 46 1.41 1.26 15.39
CA TRP A 46 1.87 0.38 14.33
C TRP A 46 1.32 0.80 12.96
N LEU A 47 0.01 1.02 12.86
CA LEU A 47 -0.62 1.54 11.65
C LEU A 47 -0.01 2.88 11.21
N ALA A 48 0.22 3.80 12.16
CA ALA A 48 0.83 5.10 11.86
C ALA A 48 2.23 4.93 11.24
N VAL A 49 3.07 4.07 11.80
CA VAL A 49 4.40 3.78 11.26
C VAL A 49 4.31 3.12 9.88
N VAL A 50 3.36 2.20 9.66
CA VAL A 50 3.10 1.60 8.35
C VAL A 50 2.76 2.67 7.30
N ILE A 51 1.87 3.61 7.62
CA ILE A 51 1.50 4.71 6.72
C ILE A 51 2.70 5.63 6.42
N LEU A 52 3.56 5.89 7.40
CA LEU A 52 4.79 6.68 7.25
C LEU A 52 5.86 5.99 6.38
N LEU A 53 5.78 4.66 6.23
CA LEU A 53 6.73 3.86 5.46
C LEU A 53 6.24 3.51 4.05
N ASP A 54 4.93 3.41 3.85
CA ASP A 54 4.36 2.98 2.57
C ASP A 54 3.61 4.11 1.85
N GLN A 55 2.51 4.62 2.42
CA GLN A 55 1.65 5.58 1.72
C GLN A 55 2.28 6.97 1.59
N LEU A 56 2.82 7.52 2.70
CA LEU A 56 3.35 8.88 2.70
C LEU A 56 4.63 9.04 1.86
N PRO A 57 5.59 8.09 1.85
CA PRO A 57 6.72 8.17 0.93
C PRO A 57 6.30 8.18 -0.55
N ARG A 58 5.28 7.40 -0.93
CA ARG A 58 4.73 7.39 -2.29
C ARG A 58 4.12 8.72 -2.71
N MET A 59 3.53 9.45 -1.77
CA MET A 59 3.02 10.81 -2.00
C MET A 59 4.15 11.86 -2.04
N ILE A 60 5.01 11.87 -1.02
CA ILE A 60 6.00 12.93 -0.79
C ILE A 60 7.17 12.85 -1.79
N PHE A 61 7.58 11.64 -2.17
CA PHE A 61 8.74 11.38 -3.04
C PHE A 61 8.32 10.81 -4.40
N ARG A 62 7.10 11.11 -4.85
CA ARG A 62 6.50 10.62 -6.10
C ARG A 62 7.48 10.74 -7.28
N GLY A 63 7.58 9.68 -8.07
CA GLY A 63 8.45 9.66 -9.25
C GLY A 63 9.94 9.57 -8.92
N THR A 64 10.31 9.21 -7.68
CA THR A 64 11.70 8.96 -7.28
C THR A 64 11.84 7.57 -6.65
N PRO A 65 13.05 6.98 -6.63
CA PRO A 65 13.29 5.71 -5.94
C PRO A 65 12.93 5.76 -4.45
N LYS A 66 13.03 6.95 -3.82
CA LYS A 66 12.77 7.14 -2.39
C LYS A 66 11.30 6.85 -2.02
N ALA A 67 10.38 6.92 -2.98
CA ALA A 67 8.98 6.51 -2.79
C ALA A 67 8.81 5.05 -2.34
N PHE A 68 9.78 4.18 -2.62
CA PHE A 68 9.76 2.74 -2.30
C PHE A 68 10.74 2.35 -1.19
N SER A 69 11.44 3.34 -0.60
CA SER A 69 12.54 3.07 0.34
C SER A 69 12.08 2.50 1.68
N GLY A 70 10.79 2.64 2.02
CA GLY A 70 10.20 2.07 3.22
C GLY A 70 9.61 0.66 3.04
N ASP A 71 9.48 0.17 1.81
CA ASP A 71 8.70 -1.04 1.48
C ASP A 71 9.13 -2.27 2.31
N ALA A 72 10.44 -2.53 2.40
CA ALA A 72 10.97 -3.68 3.14
C ALA A 72 10.64 -3.62 4.64
N ARG A 73 10.76 -2.44 5.26
CA ARG A 73 10.44 -2.25 6.68
C ARG A 73 8.93 -2.33 6.91
N ALA A 74 8.13 -1.74 6.02
CA ALA A 74 6.67 -1.81 6.09
C ALA A 74 6.18 -3.25 6.01
N GLN A 75 6.72 -4.05 5.08
CA GLN A 75 6.39 -5.48 4.93
C GLN A 75 6.71 -6.28 6.19
N ALA A 76 7.90 -6.07 6.78
CA ALA A 76 8.30 -6.74 8.01
C ALA A 76 7.37 -6.39 9.19
N LEU A 77 7.04 -5.10 9.35
CA LEU A 77 6.11 -4.66 10.39
C LEU A 77 4.70 -5.20 10.16
N VAL A 78 4.23 -5.23 8.91
CA VAL A 78 2.90 -5.75 8.59
C VAL A 78 2.80 -7.24 8.90
N ALA A 79 3.80 -8.04 8.51
CA ALA A 79 3.84 -9.46 8.83
C ALA A 79 3.83 -9.71 10.35
N GLN A 80 4.62 -8.95 11.12
CA GLN A 80 4.66 -9.05 12.58
C GLN A 80 3.33 -8.66 13.24
N GLY A 81 2.74 -7.53 12.82
CA GLY A 81 1.48 -7.05 13.39
C GLY A 81 0.31 -7.96 13.07
N ILE A 82 0.25 -8.52 11.86
CA ILE A 82 -0.74 -9.54 11.47
C ILE A 82 -0.59 -10.81 12.33
N ALA A 83 0.64 -11.29 12.55
CA ALA A 83 0.88 -12.45 13.41
C ALA A 83 0.47 -12.21 14.87
N ALA A 84 0.40 -10.94 15.30
CA ALA A 84 -0.06 -10.51 16.61
C ALA A 84 -1.53 -10.04 16.64
N ASP A 85 -2.31 -10.28 15.58
CA ASP A 85 -3.72 -9.87 15.42
C ASP A 85 -3.96 -8.35 15.58
N PHE A 86 -2.96 -7.49 15.32
CA PHE A 86 -3.11 -6.04 15.42
C PHE A 86 -4.09 -5.49 14.38
N ASP A 87 -4.10 -6.05 13.17
CA ASP A 87 -5.03 -5.67 12.11
C ASP A 87 -6.49 -5.86 12.54
N ARG A 88 -6.82 -6.95 13.24
CA ARG A 88 -8.18 -7.23 13.73
C ARG A 88 -8.70 -6.22 14.74
N ARG A 89 -7.80 -5.49 15.41
CA ARG A 89 -8.14 -4.42 16.36
C ARG A 89 -8.36 -3.06 15.69
N LEU A 90 -8.10 -2.96 14.39
CA LEU A 90 -8.32 -1.76 13.60
C LEU A 90 -9.71 -1.75 12.94
N SER A 91 -10.24 -0.56 12.69
CA SER A 91 -11.43 -0.40 11.85
C SER A 91 -11.21 -0.95 10.45
N ALA A 92 -12.30 -1.28 9.75
CA ALA A 92 -12.21 -1.88 8.40
C ALA A 92 -11.39 -1.02 7.42
N MET A 93 -11.59 0.30 7.44
CA MET A 93 -10.80 1.20 6.59
C MET A 93 -9.32 1.22 6.99
N GLN A 94 -9.01 1.22 8.28
CA GLN A 94 -7.61 1.18 8.74
C GLN A 94 -6.90 -0.10 8.30
N ARG A 95 -7.60 -1.24 8.27
CA ARG A 95 -7.07 -2.51 7.73
C ARG A 95 -6.70 -2.43 6.25
N VAL A 96 -7.40 -1.62 5.45
CA VAL A 96 -7.03 -1.37 4.04
C VAL A 96 -5.58 -0.87 3.93
N PHE A 97 -5.15 0.06 4.79
CA PHE A 97 -3.77 0.55 4.78
C PHE A 97 -2.72 -0.50 5.12
N ILE A 98 -3.09 -1.49 5.94
CA ILE A 98 -2.21 -2.64 6.22
C ILE A 98 -2.14 -3.54 5.00
N TYR A 99 -3.29 -3.83 4.37
CA TYR A 99 -3.36 -4.75 3.23
C TYR A 99 -2.76 -4.15 1.96
N LEU A 100 -2.74 -2.82 1.83
CA LEU A 100 -2.01 -2.11 0.77
C LEU A 100 -0.50 -2.44 0.76
N VAL A 101 0.11 -2.65 1.92
CA VAL A 101 1.53 -3.06 1.98
C VAL A 101 1.73 -4.45 1.38
N LEU A 102 0.79 -5.37 1.59
CA LEU A 102 0.81 -6.69 0.97
C LEU A 102 0.62 -6.57 -0.55
N GLU A 103 -0.33 -5.74 -0.97
CA GLU A 103 -0.62 -5.42 -2.38
C GLU A 103 0.57 -4.75 -3.10
N HIS A 104 1.43 -4.02 -2.39
CA HIS A 104 2.64 -3.42 -2.94
C HIS A 104 3.86 -4.35 -2.99
N CYS A 105 3.75 -5.58 -2.46
CA CYS A 105 4.85 -6.54 -2.42
C CYS A 105 5.01 -7.27 -3.77
N GLU A 106 6.22 -7.30 -4.31
CA GLU A 106 6.58 -8.09 -5.51
C GLU A 106 6.81 -9.57 -5.16
N ASN A 107 5.81 -10.21 -4.54
CA ASN A 107 5.84 -11.63 -4.16
C ASN A 107 4.45 -12.25 -4.32
N LEU A 108 4.36 -13.32 -5.12
CA LEU A 108 3.07 -13.93 -5.45
C LEU A 108 2.32 -14.50 -4.24
N ALA A 109 3.03 -15.11 -3.27
CA ALA A 109 2.39 -15.64 -2.07
C ALA A 109 1.79 -14.52 -1.20
N VAL A 110 2.50 -13.38 -1.10
CA VAL A 110 2.00 -12.20 -0.39
C VAL A 110 0.80 -11.57 -1.13
N GLN A 111 0.80 -11.57 -2.46
CA GLN A 111 -0.33 -11.11 -3.26
C GLN A 111 -1.57 -11.99 -3.05
N ASN A 112 -1.41 -13.31 -2.99
CA ASN A 112 -2.51 -14.23 -2.65
C ASN A 112 -3.10 -13.93 -1.27
N GLU A 113 -2.24 -13.64 -0.29
CA GLU A 113 -2.68 -13.24 1.05
C GLU A 113 -3.44 -11.90 1.01
N ALA A 114 -2.95 -10.91 0.27
CA ALA A 114 -3.62 -9.62 0.11
C ALA A 114 -5.06 -9.80 -0.42
N VAL A 115 -5.22 -10.53 -1.53
CA VAL A 115 -6.54 -10.82 -2.13
C VAL A 115 -7.45 -11.54 -1.14
N SER A 116 -6.94 -12.57 -0.45
CA SER A 116 -7.72 -13.31 0.54
C SER A 116 -8.20 -12.41 1.69
N ARG A 117 -7.36 -11.49 2.16
CA ARG A 117 -7.68 -10.56 3.25
C ARG A 117 -8.69 -9.51 2.84
N TYR A 118 -8.57 -8.94 1.65
CA TYR A 118 -9.58 -8.02 1.12
C TYR A 118 -10.92 -8.71 0.90
N ALA A 119 -10.94 -9.94 0.37
CA ALA A 119 -12.16 -10.72 0.19
C ALA A 119 -12.85 -11.07 1.51
N ALA A 120 -12.08 -11.34 2.58
CA ALA A 120 -12.62 -11.49 3.93
C ALA A 120 -13.19 -10.17 4.45
N LEU A 121 -12.42 -9.08 4.35
CA LEU A 121 -12.81 -7.77 4.82
C LEU A 121 -14.11 -7.28 4.17
N GLN A 122 -14.26 -7.44 2.86
CA GLN A 122 -15.49 -7.12 2.13
C GLN A 122 -16.69 -7.91 2.66
N ARG A 123 -16.56 -9.22 2.88
CA ARG A 123 -17.65 -10.07 3.39
C ARG A 123 -18.08 -9.70 4.80
N GLU A 124 -17.15 -9.24 5.63
CA GLU A 124 -17.43 -8.75 6.99
C GLU A 124 -18.26 -7.47 7.02
N GLN A 125 -18.31 -6.70 5.92
CA GLN A 125 -18.98 -5.41 5.92
C GLN A 125 -20.50 -5.53 5.74
N PRO A 126 -21.28 -4.61 6.34
CA PRO A 126 -22.70 -4.47 6.06
C PRO A 126 -22.93 -4.10 4.59
N GLU A 127 -24.08 -4.50 4.05
CA GLU A 127 -24.42 -4.34 2.63
C GLU A 127 -24.17 -2.93 2.08
N VAL A 128 -24.48 -1.90 2.88
CA VAL A 128 -24.30 -0.48 2.54
C VAL A 128 -22.85 -0.09 2.26
N ASP A 129 -21.89 -0.76 2.90
CA ASP A 129 -20.46 -0.45 2.77
C ASP A 129 -19.73 -1.43 1.84
N ARG A 130 -20.31 -2.59 1.51
CA ARG A 130 -19.67 -3.64 0.70
C ARG A 130 -19.12 -3.16 -0.63
N ALA A 131 -19.79 -2.21 -1.28
CA ALA A 131 -19.33 -1.64 -2.55
C ALA A 131 -17.94 -0.97 -2.42
N VAL A 132 -17.71 -0.23 -1.34
CA VAL A 132 -16.41 0.44 -1.12
C VAL A 132 -15.28 -0.58 -0.97
N PHE A 133 -15.53 -1.68 -0.27
CA PHE A 133 -14.52 -2.73 -0.09
C PHE A 133 -14.39 -3.67 -1.29
N ALA A 134 -15.42 -3.74 -2.14
CA ALA A 134 -15.34 -4.42 -3.43
C ALA A 134 -14.33 -3.71 -4.36
N ASP A 135 -14.33 -2.38 -4.37
CA ASP A 135 -13.35 -1.61 -5.14
C ASP A 135 -11.92 -1.92 -4.67
N HIS A 136 -11.67 -1.95 -3.36
CA HIS A 136 -10.36 -2.33 -2.82
C HIS A 136 -9.94 -3.76 -3.21
N LEU A 137 -10.87 -4.71 -3.22
CA LEU A 137 -10.61 -6.07 -3.68
C LEU A 137 -10.24 -6.11 -5.17
N ASP A 138 -10.95 -5.37 -6.03
CA ASP A 138 -10.62 -5.29 -7.47
C ASP A 138 -9.20 -4.78 -7.69
N TYR A 139 -8.78 -3.73 -6.97
CA TYR A 139 -7.41 -3.22 -7.03
C TYR A 139 -6.38 -4.26 -6.61
N ALA A 140 -6.62 -5.00 -5.53
CA ALA A 140 -5.74 -6.08 -5.09
C ALA A 140 -5.62 -7.20 -6.13
N GLU A 141 -6.74 -7.59 -6.76
CA GLU A 141 -6.73 -8.60 -7.84
C GLU A 141 -5.99 -8.12 -9.10
N ARG A 142 -6.03 -6.81 -9.39
CA ARG A 142 -5.25 -6.21 -10.49
C ARG A 142 -3.76 -6.24 -10.18
N HIS A 143 -3.34 -5.89 -8.96
CA HIS A 143 -1.94 -6.01 -8.54
C HIS A 143 -1.46 -7.47 -8.61
N HIS A 144 -2.26 -8.39 -8.08
CA HIS A 144 -1.96 -9.81 -8.11
C HIS A 144 -1.75 -10.31 -9.55
N ARG A 145 -2.60 -9.94 -10.51
CA ARG A 145 -2.44 -10.34 -11.92
C ARG A 145 -1.11 -9.88 -12.53
N ILE A 146 -0.66 -8.68 -12.21
CA ILE A 146 0.63 -8.17 -12.69
C ILE A 146 1.78 -8.98 -12.08
N ILE A 147 1.76 -9.23 -10.77
CA ILE A 147 2.79 -10.04 -10.11
C ILE A 147 2.75 -11.50 -10.57
N ALA A 148 1.59 -12.08 -10.81
CA ALA A 148 1.45 -13.43 -11.34
C ALA A 148 2.05 -13.55 -12.75
N ARG A 149 1.96 -12.49 -13.57
CA ARG A 149 2.49 -12.46 -14.93
C ARG A 149 4.00 -12.18 -14.98
N PHE A 150 4.47 -11.18 -14.23
CA PHE A 150 5.84 -10.66 -14.38
C PHE A 150 6.76 -10.94 -13.18
N GLY A 151 6.21 -11.42 -12.05
CA GLY A 151 6.93 -11.57 -10.79
C GLY A 151 7.29 -10.24 -10.10
N ARG A 152 7.01 -9.10 -10.73
CA ARG A 152 7.32 -7.74 -10.28
C ARG A 152 6.37 -6.73 -10.92
N PHE A 153 6.45 -5.46 -10.52
CA PHE A 153 5.70 -4.36 -11.14
C PHE A 153 6.53 -3.66 -12.22
N PRO A 154 6.22 -3.84 -13.52
CA PRO A 154 7.04 -3.28 -14.59
C PRO A 154 7.12 -1.74 -14.57
N HIS A 155 6.06 -1.07 -14.11
CA HIS A 155 6.03 0.40 -14.02
C HIS A 155 7.04 0.97 -13.00
N ARG A 156 7.58 0.14 -12.11
CA ARG A 156 8.65 0.53 -11.16
C ARG A 156 10.05 0.39 -11.76
N ASN A 157 10.21 -0.29 -12.90
CA ASN A 157 11.53 -0.67 -13.43
C ASN A 157 12.46 0.52 -13.61
N ALA A 158 12.00 1.58 -14.30
CA ALA A 158 12.82 2.78 -14.53
C ALA A 158 13.23 3.47 -13.22
N LEU A 159 12.31 3.56 -12.25
CA LEU A 159 12.57 4.18 -10.94
C LEU A 159 13.52 3.35 -10.08
N LEU A 160 13.54 2.03 -10.27
CA LEU A 160 14.38 1.11 -9.51
C LEU A 160 15.65 0.70 -10.28
N GLY A 161 15.94 1.32 -11.43
CA GLY A 161 17.12 1.02 -12.23
C GLY A 161 17.13 -0.39 -12.84
N ARG A 162 15.96 -0.99 -13.06
CA ARG A 162 15.80 -2.33 -13.66
C ARG A 162 15.59 -2.23 -15.16
N GLU A 163 16.22 -3.12 -15.91
CA GLU A 163 15.92 -3.29 -17.33
C GLU A 163 14.58 -4.00 -17.52
N SER A 164 13.73 -3.47 -18.40
CA SER A 164 12.45 -4.07 -18.76
C SER A 164 12.62 -5.09 -19.88
N THR A 165 11.92 -6.22 -19.79
CA THR A 165 11.82 -7.18 -20.89
C THR A 165 10.97 -6.62 -22.04
N ALA A 166 11.05 -7.24 -23.23
CA ALA A 166 10.19 -6.86 -24.36
C ALA A 166 8.70 -6.98 -24.03
N GLU A 167 8.31 -8.00 -23.26
CA GLU A 167 6.94 -8.20 -22.81
C GLU A 167 6.50 -7.09 -21.84
N GLU A 168 7.35 -6.74 -20.88
CA GLU A 168 7.09 -5.64 -19.95
C GLU A 168 6.96 -4.29 -20.67
N VAL A 169 7.80 -4.02 -21.68
CA VAL A 169 7.72 -2.81 -22.50
C VAL A 169 6.41 -2.75 -23.29
N ALA A 170 5.94 -3.88 -23.83
CA ALA A 170 4.66 -3.94 -24.52
C ALA A 170 3.50 -3.69 -23.54
N PHE A 171 3.53 -4.36 -22.38
CA PHE A 171 2.52 -4.19 -21.32
C PHE A 171 2.41 -2.75 -20.83
N LEU A 172 3.52 -2.03 -20.68
CA LEU A 172 3.53 -0.63 -20.24
C LEU A 172 2.83 0.34 -21.20
N ARG A 173 2.44 -0.10 -22.41
CA ARG A 173 1.65 0.69 -23.36
C ARG A 173 0.14 0.45 -23.24
N GLU A 174 -0.27 -0.56 -22.48
CA GLU A 174 -1.66 -0.93 -22.28
C GLU A 174 -2.30 -0.09 -21.14
N PRO A 175 -3.62 0.19 -21.19
CA PRO A 175 -4.34 0.79 -20.07
C PRO A 175 -4.25 -0.09 -18.81
N GLY A 176 -4.07 0.53 -17.64
CA GLY A 176 -3.99 -0.21 -16.37
C GLY A 176 -2.64 -0.91 -16.12
N SER A 177 -1.59 -0.53 -16.84
CA SER A 177 -0.22 -1.05 -16.68
C SER A 177 0.55 -0.49 -15.48
N GLY A 178 -0.08 0.43 -14.73
CA GLY A 178 0.40 0.98 -13.47
C GLY A 178 -0.74 1.50 -12.61
N PHE A 179 -0.40 1.86 -11.37
CA PHE A 179 -1.31 2.39 -10.36
C PHE A 179 -0.84 3.75 -9.85
#